data_AF-A0A084A7D8-F1
#
_entry.id   AF-A0A084A7D8-F1
#
_cell.length_a   1.000
_cell.length_b   1.000
_cell.length_c   1.000
_cell.angle_alpha   90.00
_cell.angle_beta   90.00
_cell.angle_gamma   90.00
#
_symmetry.space_group_name_H-M   'P 1'
#
loop_
_entity.id
_entity.type
_entity.pdbx_description
1 polymer ?
#
loop_
_entity_poly.entity_id
_entity_poly.type
_entity_poly.pdbx_seq_one_letter_code
_entity_poly.pdbx_strand_id
1 'polypeptide(L)' 'MATGKKIILIILDLLLLTLVLPMTWDYYNFMEYDWRTTTSSNIPFIGKYMTDYLFWGNIVLTVILIIALIVVLFYP' A
#
# COMPACT_ATOMS: atom_id res chain seq x y z
N MET A 1 26.28 2.71 -8.52
CA MET A 1 25.69 1.33 -8.45
C MET A 1 25.78 0.63 -9.81
N ALA A 2 25.87 -0.71 -9.94
CA ALA A 2 25.86 -1.34 -11.26
C ALA A 2 24.54 -1.04 -11.99
N THR A 3 24.59 -0.56 -13.23
CA THR A 3 23.41 -0.05 -13.99
C THR A 3 22.25 -1.05 -14.02
N GLY A 4 22.55 -2.35 -14.19
CA GLY A 4 21.53 -3.40 -14.17
C GLY A 4 20.80 -3.54 -12.83
N LYS A 5 21.52 -3.40 -11.70
CA LYS A 5 20.93 -3.48 -10.36
C LYS A 5 19.96 -2.31 -10.10
N LYS A 6 20.29 -1.11 -10.61
CA LYS A 6 19.44 0.08 -10.49
C LYS A 6 18.11 -0.11 -11.22
N ILE A 7 18.16 -0.63 -12.45
CA ILE A 7 16.96 -0.92 -13.26
C ILE A 7 16.05 -1.95 -12.59
N ILE A 8 16.62 -3.03 -12.05
CA ILE A 8 15.83 -4.08 -11.36
C ILE A 8 15.09 -3.50 -10.15
N LEU A 9 15.72 -2.64 -9.36
CA LEU A 9 15.07 -2.00 -8.21
C LEU A 9 13.93 -1.07 -8.62
N ILE A 10 14.09 -0.30 -9.71
CA ILE A 10 13.02 0.56 -10.23
C ILE A 10 11.83 -0.29 -10.69
N ILE A 11 12.07 -1.38 -11.41
CA ILE A 11 11.01 -2.28 -11.87
C ILE A 11 10.28 -2.89 -10.67
N LEU A 12 11.03 -3.38 -9.67
CA LEU A 12 10.46 -3.95 -8.46
C LEU A 12 9.59 -2.94 -7.70
N ASP A 13 10.08 -1.71 -7.53
CA ASP A 13 9.37 -0.64 -6.85
C ASP A 13 8.06 -0.27 -7.57
N LEU A 14 8.11 -0.09 -8.89
CA LEU A 14 6.92 0.19 -9.71
C LEU A 14 5.90 -0.96 -9.69
N LEU A 15 6.37 -2.21 -9.63
CA LEU A 15 5.49 -3.38 -9.49
C LEU A 15 4.77 -3.35 -8.14
N LEU A 16 5.48 -3.04 -7.06
CA LEU A 16 4.87 -2.91 -5.73
C LEU A 16 3.87 -1.73 -5.69
N LEU A 17 4.21 -0.58 -6.25
CA LEU A 17 3.30 0.56 -6.36
C LEU A 17 2.01 0.20 -7.12
N THR A 18 2.14 -0.55 -8.22
CA THR A 18 1.00 -1.03 -9.01
C THR A 18 0.06 -1.93 -8.21
N LEU A 19 0.56 -2.65 -7.21
CA LEU A 19 -0.26 -3.47 -6.32
C LEU A 19 -0.88 -2.65 -5.19
N VAL A 20 -0.11 -1.77 -4.57
CA VAL A 20 -0.53 -1.02 -3.38
C VAL A 20 -1.59 0.03 -3.70
N LEU A 21 -1.51 0.69 -4.85
CA LEU A 21 -2.49 1.72 -5.26
C LEU A 21 -3.93 1.19 -5.37
N PRO A 22 -4.24 0.11 -6.13
CA PRO A 22 -5.59 -0.43 -6.19
C PRO A 22 -6.04 -1.00 -4.85
N MET A 23 -5.16 -1.62 -4.06
CA MET A 23 -5.50 -2.08 -2.71
C MET A 23 -5.92 -0.90 -1.81
N THR A 24 -5.22 0.23 -1.89
CA THR A 24 -5.55 1.45 -1.13
C THR A 24 -6.92 1.97 -1.53
N TRP A 25 -7.24 1.97 -2.83
CA TRP A 25 -8.54 2.36 -3.35
C TRP A 25 -9.65 1.43 -2.86
N ASP A 26 -9.42 0.13 -2.87
CA ASP A 26 -10.38 -0.85 -2.36
C ASP A 26 -10.64 -0.65 -0.87
N TYR A 27 -9.60 -0.48 -0.04
CA TYR A 27 -9.77 -0.22 1.39
C TYR A 27 -10.48 1.11 1.66
N TYR A 28 -10.18 2.15 0.89
CA TYR A 28 -10.89 3.42 0.97
C TYR A 28 -12.40 3.24 0.70
N ASN A 29 -12.76 2.50 -0.35
CA ASN A 29 -14.17 2.19 -0.63
C ASN A 29 -14.80 1.37 0.51
N PHE A 30 -14.08 0.38 1.06
CA PHE A 30 -14.60 -0.39 2.20
C PHE A 30 -14.83 0.47 3.44
N MET A 31 -13.98 1.48 3.70
CA MET A 31 -14.18 2.43 4.80
C MET A 31 -15.37 3.37 4.54
N GLU A 32 -15.52 3.87 3.32
CA GLU A 32 -16.61 4.80 2.96
C GLU A 32 -17.99 4.10 2.94
N TYR A 33 -18.03 2.82 2.56
CA TYR A 33 -19.26 2.01 2.50
C TYR A 33 -19.46 1.08 3.71
N ASP A 34 -18.64 1.20 4.76
CA ASP A 34 -18.56 0.32 5.95
C ASP A 34 -19.92 0.04 6.60
N TRP A 35 -20.87 0.98 6.54
CA TRP A 35 -22.22 0.83 7.11
C TRP A 35 -23.10 -0.26 6.47
N ARG A 36 -22.75 -0.78 5.28
CA ARG A 36 -23.56 -1.81 4.58
C ARG A 36 -23.01 -3.24 4.64
N THR A 37 -21.81 -3.46 5.18
CA THR A 37 -21.12 -4.77 5.08
C THR A 37 -20.60 -5.30 6.41
N THR A 38 -20.93 -4.66 7.55
CA THR A 38 -20.46 -5.04 8.89
C THR A 38 -21.12 -6.31 9.46
N THR A 39 -21.00 -7.45 8.76
CA THR A 39 -21.36 -8.78 9.30
C THR A 39 -20.33 -9.85 8.95
N SER A 40 -19.02 -9.55 9.02
CA SER A 40 -17.99 -10.54 8.62
C SER A 40 -16.92 -10.88 9.67
N SER A 41 -16.83 -10.19 10.81
CA SER A 41 -15.84 -10.52 11.84
C SER A 41 -16.45 -10.79 13.21
N ASN A 42 -16.42 -12.06 13.62
CA ASN A 42 -16.72 -12.52 14.99
C ASN A 42 -15.61 -12.18 16.01
N ILE A 43 -14.55 -11.44 15.61
CA ILE A 43 -13.46 -11.04 16.49
C ILE A 43 -13.80 -9.65 17.07
N PRO A 44 -14.10 -9.54 18.38
CA PRO A 44 -14.40 -8.26 19.01
C PRO A 44 -13.19 -7.32 18.88
N PHE A 45 -13.43 -6.04 18.67
CA PHE A 45 -12.44 -4.96 18.54
C PHE A 45 -11.54 -4.95 17.30
N ILE A 46 -10.96 -6.07 16.85
CA ILE A 46 -10.04 -6.06 15.68
C ILE A 46 -10.80 -5.91 14.36
N GLY A 47 -11.91 -6.62 14.19
CA GLY A 47 -12.60 -6.70 12.90
C GLY A 47 -13.16 -5.38 12.40
N LYS A 48 -13.59 -4.52 13.33
CA LYS A 48 -14.20 -3.22 13.02
C LYS A 48 -13.19 -2.24 12.43
N TYR A 49 -11.96 -2.23 12.94
CA TYR A 49 -10.91 -1.28 12.54
C TYR A 49 -9.91 -1.88 11.56
N MET A 50 -10.08 -3.15 11.17
CA MET A 50 -9.16 -3.86 10.29
C MET A 50 -8.95 -3.14 8.97
N THR A 51 -10.03 -2.69 8.34
CA THR A 51 -9.98 -1.93 7.08
C THR A 51 -9.26 -0.61 7.25
N ASP A 52 -9.49 0.12 8.35
CA ASP A 52 -8.81 1.37 8.66
C ASP A 52 -7.30 1.17 8.80
N TYR A 53 -6.87 0.13 9.52
CA TYR A 53 -5.45 -0.19 9.69
C TYR A 53 -4.79 -0.59 8.37
N LEU A 54 -5.48 -1.39 7.54
CA LEU A 54 -4.98 -1.78 6.23
C LEU A 54 -4.88 -0.58 5.28
N PHE A 55 -5.83 0.35 5.32
CA PHE A 55 -5.77 1.58 4.54
C PHE A 55 -4.56 2.43 4.93
N TRP A 56 -4.44 2.78 6.21
CA TRP A 56 -3.31 3.59 6.70
C TRP A 56 -1.96 2.90 6.49
N GLY A 57 -1.90 1.58 6.65
CA GLY A 57 -0.72 0.78 6.35
C GLY A 57 -0.29 0.90 4.89
N ASN A 58 -1.23 0.85 3.94
CA ASN A 58 -0.94 1.00 2.51
C ASN A 58 -0.53 2.43 2.14
N ILE A 59 -1.09 3.47 2.80
CA ILE A 59 -0.63 4.85 2.63
C ILE A 59 0.84 4.97 3.02
N VAL A 60 1.20 4.49 4.22
CA VAL A 60 2.59 4.54 4.71
C VAL A 60 3.52 3.79 3.76
N LEU A 61 3.12 2.60 3.31
CA LEU A 61 3.89 1.81 2.36
C LEU A 61 4.08 2.54 1.02
N THR A 62 3.04 3.19 0.50
CA THR A 62 3.11 3.99 -0.74
C THR A 62 4.12 5.11 -0.63
N VAL A 63 4.11 5.85 0.48
CA VAL A 63 5.06 6.94 0.73
C VAL A 63 6.50 6.41 0.78
N ILE A 64 6.71 5.26 1.44
CA ILE A 64 8.03 4.62 1.52
C ILE A 64 8.52 4.22 0.12
N LEU A 65 7.66 3.62 -0.71
CA LEU A 65 8.01 3.22 -2.08
C LEU A 65 8.35 4.44 -2.94
N ILE A 66 7.57 5.53 -2.87
CA ILE A 66 7.90 6.77 -3.59
C ILE A 66 9.25 7.33 -3.16
N ILE A 67 9.54 7.35 -1.86
CA ILE A 67 10.86 7.80 -1.35
C ILE A 67 11.96 6.87 -1.85
N ALA A 68 11.74 5.55 -1.81
CA ALA A 68 12.69 4.55 -2.29
C ALA A 68 12.99 4.74 -3.79
N LEU A 69 11.96 4.97 -4.61
CA LEU A 69 12.08 5.27 -6.04
C LEU A 69 12.95 6.52 -6.27
N ILE A 70 12.68 7.62 -5.55
CA ILE A 70 13.45 8.86 -5.63
C ILE A 70 14.91 8.60 -5.25
N VAL A 71 15.15 7.92 -4.13
CA VAL A 71 16.50 7.57 -3.68
C VAL A 71 17.21 6.76 -4.76
N VAL A 72 16.60 5.70 -5.29
CA VAL A 72 17.22 4.87 -6.33
C VAL A 72 17.50 5.68 -7.60
N LEU A 73 16.59 6.57 -8.02
CA LEU A 73 16.75 7.41 -9.20
C LEU A 73 17.94 8.38 -9.07
N PHE A 74 18.06 9.07 -7.94
CA PHE A 74 19.06 10.12 -7.74
C PHE A 74 20.35 9.65 -7.08
N TYR A 75 20.42 8.40 -6.60
CA TYR A 75 21.64 7.83 -6.04
C TYR A 75 22.63 7.43 -7.16
N PRO A 76 23.93 7.83 -7.06
CA PRO A 76 24.97 7.54 -8.04
C PRO A 76 25.44 6.07 -8.11
#